data_AF-A0A968D7C2-F1
#
_entry.id   AF-A0A968D7C2-F1
#
_cell.length_a   1.000
_cell.length_b   1.000
_cell.length_c   1.000
_cell.angle_alpha   90.00
_cell.angle_beta   90.00
_cell.angle_gamma   90.00
#
_symmetry.space_group_name_H-M   'P 1'
#
loop_
_entity.id
_entity.type
_entity.pdbx_description
1 polymer ?
#
loop_
_entity_poly.entity_id
_entity_poly.type
_entity_poly.pdbx_seq_one_letter_code
_entity_poly.pdbx_strand_id
1 'polypeptide(L)'
;TAKEAQQVARLTPEERLGNIRTNLKEIKMELAKDGKYNCCTQPTCDWCALHEGECPCHDNLNVGKEVCPGCGLGWHNGNGVVEGVETSQVKWNITHQHAAGGHSH
;
A
#
# COMPACT_ATOMS: atom_id res chain seq x y z
N THR A 1 -15.95 -0.17 23.14
CA THR A 1 -17.17 -0.25 24.00
C THR A 1 -18.28 -0.98 23.26
N ALA A 2 -19.27 -1.54 23.96
CA ALA A 2 -20.43 -2.19 23.33
C ALA A 2 -21.21 -1.25 22.37
N LYS A 3 -21.12 0.06 22.61
CA LYS A 3 -21.72 1.13 21.79
C LYS A 3 -21.01 1.30 20.43
N GLU A 4 -19.67 1.27 20.41
CA GLU A 4 -18.89 1.34 19.16
C GLU A 4 -19.12 0.11 18.27
N ALA A 5 -19.18 -1.09 18.87
CA ALA A 5 -19.49 -2.31 18.13
C ALA A 5 -20.92 -2.31 17.52
N GLN A 6 -21.91 -1.78 18.25
CA GLN A 6 -23.28 -1.62 17.75
C GLN A 6 -23.41 -0.54 16.66
N GLN A 7 -22.53 0.47 16.66
CA GLN A 7 -22.53 1.54 15.68
C GLN A 7 -21.90 1.09 14.35
N VAL A 8 -20.83 0.29 14.39
CA VAL A 8 -20.25 -0.34 13.19
C VAL A 8 -21.22 -1.31 12.51
N ALA A 9 -22.09 -1.98 13.28
CA ALA A 9 -23.12 -2.88 12.76
C ALA A 9 -24.29 -2.16 12.03
N ARG A 10 -24.38 -0.83 12.13
CA ARG A 10 -25.44 -0.03 11.47
C ARG A 10 -24.97 0.68 10.20
N LEU A 11 -23.68 0.63 9.90
CA LEU A 11 -23.12 1.26 8.71
C LEU A 11 -23.31 0.38 7.49
N THR A 12 -23.65 1.00 6.37
CA THR A 12 -23.60 0.37 5.05
C THR A 12 -22.17 -0.05 4.70
N PRO A 13 -21.98 -1.01 3.78
CA PRO A 13 -20.65 -1.38 3.30
C PRO A 13 -19.85 -0.19 2.75
N GLU A 14 -20.51 0.75 2.08
CA GLU A 14 -19.87 1.94 1.53
C GLU A 14 -19.32 2.86 2.63
N GLU A 15 -20.12 3.15 3.66
CA GLU A 15 -19.69 3.95 4.81
C GLU A 15 -18.54 3.27 5.55
N ARG A 16 -18.60 1.94 5.71
CA ARG A 16 -17.51 1.17 6.33
C ARG A 16 -16.21 1.28 5.52
N LEU A 17 -16.28 1.16 4.20
CA LEU A 17 -15.12 1.35 3.33
C LEU A 17 -14.59 2.78 3.36
N GLY A 18 -15.47 3.78 3.45
CA GLY A 18 -15.11 5.17 3.67
C GLY A 18 -14.25 5.33 4.94
N ASN A 19 -14.74 4.79 6.06
CA ASN A 19 -14.01 4.83 7.33
C ASN A 19 -12.66 4.11 7.27
N ILE A 20 -12.59 2.94 6.62
CA ILE A 20 -11.33 2.20 6.45
C ILE A 20 -10.30 3.04 5.67
N ARG A 21 -10.71 3.69 4.58
CA ARG A 21 -9.83 4.55 3.78
C ARG A 21 -9.33 5.77 4.56
N THR A 22 -10.21 6.42 5.31
CA THR A 22 -9.84 7.55 6.18
C THR A 22 -8.81 7.13 7.22
N ASN A 23 -9.10 6.05 7.96
CA ASN A 23 -8.20 5.55 9.00
C ASN A 23 -6.85 5.13 8.42
N LEU A 24 -6.84 4.46 7.27
CA LEU A 24 -5.59 4.04 6.63
C LEU A 24 -4.77 5.23 6.12
N LYS A 25 -5.42 6.29 5.62
CA LYS A 25 -4.75 7.54 5.28
C LYS A 25 -4.09 8.17 6.50
N GLU A 26 -4.78 8.23 7.64
CA GLU A 26 -4.24 8.77 8.89
C GLU A 26 -3.04 7.96 9.38
N ILE A 27 -3.14 6.62 9.41
CA ILE A 27 -2.04 5.72 9.77
C ILE A 27 -0.83 5.96 8.86
N LYS A 28 -1.01 6.05 7.53
CA LYS A 28 0.10 6.34 6.61
C LYS A 28 0.75 7.69 6.90
N MET A 29 -0.03 8.71 7.26
CA MET A 29 0.50 10.02 7.64
C MET A 29 1.29 9.97 8.94
N GLU A 30 0.84 9.20 9.94
CA GLU A 30 1.57 8.99 11.19
C GLU A 30 2.89 8.25 10.95
N LEU A 31 2.86 7.13 10.22
CA LEU A 31 4.07 6.39 9.85
C LEU A 31 5.05 7.26 9.04
N ALA A 32 4.54 8.13 8.16
CA ALA A 32 5.38 9.07 7.41
C ALA A 32 6.06 10.10 8.31
N LYS A 33 5.33 10.65 9.31
CA LYS A 33 5.91 11.56 10.32
C LYS A 33 7.00 10.88 11.14
N ASP A 34 6.84 9.60 11.42
CA ASP A 34 7.82 8.78 12.15
C ASP A 34 9.00 8.33 11.25
N GLY A 35 9.03 8.72 9.97
CA GLY A 35 10.06 8.30 9.01
C GLY A 35 9.94 6.84 8.55
N LYS A 36 8.86 6.15 8.93
CA LYS A 36 8.62 4.74 8.59
C LYS A 36 7.87 4.55 7.29
N TYR A 37 7.32 5.60 6.68
CA TYR A 37 6.53 5.48 5.46
C TYR A 37 6.92 6.51 4.42
N ASN A 38 7.74 6.09 3.46
CA ASN A 38 8.10 6.88 2.29
C ASN A 38 7.76 6.09 1.03
N CYS A 39 6.51 6.20 0.56
CA CYS A 39 6.04 5.43 -0.59
C CYS A 39 6.57 6.03 -1.89
N CYS A 40 7.12 5.19 -2.76
CA CYS A 40 7.74 5.60 -4.02
C CYS A 40 6.76 5.78 -5.19
N THR A 41 5.45 5.80 -4.93
CA THR A 41 4.40 5.96 -5.96
C THR A 41 3.33 6.95 -5.52
N GLN A 42 2.66 7.60 -6.48
CA GLN A 42 1.52 8.48 -6.24
C GLN A 42 0.30 8.11 -7.11
N PRO A 43 -0.90 7.89 -6.53
CA PRO A 43 -1.20 7.90 -5.10
C PRO A 43 -0.42 6.82 -4.34
N THR A 44 -0.17 7.07 -3.05
CA THR A 44 0.54 6.11 -2.20
C THR A 44 -0.26 4.80 -2.11
N CYS A 45 0.41 3.67 -2.28
CA CYS A 45 -0.23 2.36 -2.09
C CYS A 45 -0.56 2.10 -0.61
N ASP A 46 -1.26 1.00 -0.34
CA ASP A 46 -1.72 0.62 1.00
C ASP A 46 -1.02 -0.63 1.56
N TRP A 47 -0.34 -1.39 0.70
CA TRP A 47 0.17 -2.73 1.03
C TRP A 47 1.14 -2.72 2.21
N CYS A 48 2.16 -1.85 2.17
CA CYS A 48 3.16 -1.74 3.22
C CYS A 48 2.56 -1.34 4.58
N ALA A 49 1.60 -0.41 4.58
CA ALA A 49 0.95 0.02 5.83
C ALA A 49 0.11 -1.11 6.45
N LEU A 50 -0.52 -1.94 5.63
CA LEU A 50 -1.36 -3.04 6.09
C LEU A 50 -0.56 -4.28 6.54
N HIS A 51 0.58 -4.55 5.92
CA HIS A 51 1.31 -5.81 6.10
C HIS A 51 2.61 -5.67 6.90
N GLU A 52 3.35 -4.59 6.70
CA GLU A 52 4.70 -4.43 7.28
C GLU A 52 4.73 -3.39 8.41
N GLY A 53 3.77 -2.45 8.42
CA GLY A 53 3.80 -1.31 9.35
C GLY A 53 4.87 -0.27 9.02
N GLU A 54 5.56 -0.42 7.88
CA GLU A 54 6.57 0.50 7.34
C GLU A 54 6.69 0.35 5.81
N CYS A 55 7.25 1.35 5.13
CA CYS A 55 7.48 1.36 3.69
C CYS A 55 8.89 1.86 3.35
N PRO A 56 9.86 0.93 3.15
CA PRO A 56 11.24 1.25 2.78
C PRO A 56 11.47 1.39 1.27
N CYS A 57 10.40 1.34 0.44
CA CYS A 57 10.54 1.19 -1.01
C CYS A 57 11.23 2.38 -1.68
N HIS A 58 11.00 3.61 -1.21
CA HIS A 58 11.70 4.78 -1.74
C HIS A 58 13.21 4.70 -1.50
N ASP A 59 13.64 4.31 -0.29
CA ASP A 59 15.06 4.17 0.03
C ASP A 59 15.70 2.99 -0.72
N ASN A 60 14.95 1.89 -0.89
CA ASN A 60 15.40 0.76 -1.69
C ASN A 60 15.70 1.17 -3.14
N LEU A 61 14.86 2.01 -3.76
CA LEU A 61 15.09 2.49 -5.12
C LEU A 61 16.37 3.33 -5.23
N ASN A 62 16.64 4.19 -4.25
CA ASN A 62 17.86 5.01 -4.22
C ASN A 62 19.16 4.17 -4.20
N VAL A 63 19.09 2.92 -3.75
CA VAL A 63 20.23 1.98 -3.70
C VAL A 63 20.07 0.78 -4.65
N GLY A 64 19.12 0.83 -5.57
CA GLY A 64 18.90 -0.20 -6.60
C GLY A 64 18.39 -1.56 -6.07
N LYS A 65 17.79 -1.59 -4.87
CA LYS A 65 17.11 -2.74 -4.27
C LYS A 65 15.67 -2.87 -4.80
N GLU A 66 15.07 -4.02 -4.55
CA GLU A 66 13.69 -4.28 -4.94
C GLU A 66 12.66 -3.52 -4.10
N VAL A 67 11.48 -3.34 -4.68
CA VAL A 67 10.29 -2.78 -4.03
C VAL A 67 9.22 -3.84 -3.81
N CYS A 68 8.26 -3.57 -2.92
CA CYS A 68 7.14 -4.46 -2.69
C CYS A 68 6.22 -4.57 -3.93
N PRO A 69 5.36 -5.60 -4.02
CA PRO A 69 4.48 -5.79 -5.16
C PRO A 69 3.54 -4.60 -5.46
N GLY A 70 3.04 -3.92 -4.42
CA GLY A 70 2.20 -2.74 -4.58
C GLY A 70 2.92 -1.56 -5.24
N CYS A 71 4.18 -1.32 -4.86
CA CYS A 71 5.02 -0.30 -5.48
C CYS A 71 5.42 -0.69 -6.90
N GLY A 72 5.78 -1.95 -7.13
CA GLY A 72 6.12 -2.45 -8.45
C GLY A 72 4.96 -2.30 -9.45
N LEU A 73 3.72 -2.61 -9.04
CA LEU A 73 2.53 -2.36 -9.85
C LEU A 73 2.29 -0.88 -10.09
N GLY A 74 2.50 -0.03 -9.08
CA GLY A 74 2.39 1.42 -9.23
C GLY A 74 3.37 1.97 -10.27
N TRP A 75 4.64 1.56 -10.21
CA TRP A 75 5.65 1.91 -11.22
C TRP A 75 5.32 1.39 -12.61
N HIS A 76 4.86 0.14 -12.72
CA HIS A 76 4.39 -0.44 -13.98
C HIS A 76 3.27 0.40 -14.62
N ASN A 77 2.39 0.98 -13.78
CA ASN A 77 1.29 1.83 -14.22
C ASN A 77 1.68 3.31 -14.43
N GLY A 78 2.96 3.67 -14.33
CA GLY A 78 3.43 5.04 -14.52
C GLY A 78 3.23 5.97 -13.32
N ASN A 79 2.99 5.41 -12.13
CA ASN A 79 2.75 6.18 -10.90
C ASN A 79 4.02 6.41 -10.06
N GLY A 80 5.21 6.10 -10.57
CA GLY A 80 6.48 6.30 -9.87
C GLY A 80 6.80 7.78 -9.65
N VAL A 81 7.41 8.12 -8.51
CA VAL A 81 7.74 9.51 -8.16
C VAL A 81 9.19 9.74 -7.73
N VAL A 82 10.04 8.71 -7.76
CA VAL A 82 11.46 8.86 -7.35
C VAL A 82 12.25 9.42 -8.52
N GLU A 83 12.85 10.59 -8.34
CA GLU A 83 13.66 11.26 -9.36
C GLU A 83 14.87 10.41 -9.77
N GLY A 84 15.14 10.36 -11.08
CA GLY A 84 16.28 9.61 -11.63
C GLY A 84 16.08 8.09 -11.68
N VAL A 85 14.90 7.58 -11.30
CA VAL A 85 14.54 6.17 -11.41
C VAL A 85 13.57 5.99 -12.58
N GLU A 86 13.98 5.20 -13.56
CA GLU A 86 13.15 4.79 -14.68
C GLU A 86 12.37 3.52 -14.33
N THR A 87 11.14 3.38 -14.83
CA THR A 87 10.29 2.21 -14.59
C THR A 87 11.00 0.89 -14.94
N SER A 88 11.85 0.88 -15.96
CA SER A 88 12.63 -0.30 -16.39
C SER A 88 13.69 -0.75 -15.38
N GLN A 89 14.07 0.12 -14.43
CA GLN A 89 15.05 -0.17 -13.38
C GLN A 89 14.41 -0.76 -12.11
N VAL A 90 13.08 -0.66 -11.99
CA VAL A 90 12.34 -1.09 -10.79
C VAL A 90 12.28 -2.61 -10.73
N LYS A 91 12.96 -3.17 -9.73
CA LYS A 91 12.93 -4.60 -9.43
C LYS A 91 11.79 -4.88 -8.46
N TRP A 92 10.95 -5.85 -8.79
CA TRP A 92 9.86 -6.30 -7.93
C TRP A 92 9.56 -7.75 -8.24
N ASN A 93 9.50 -8.58 -7.21
CA ASN A 93 9.23 -9.99 -7.38
C ASN A 93 7.71 -10.25 -7.37
N ILE A 94 7.18 -10.71 -8.51
CA ILE A 94 5.76 -11.08 -8.68
C ILE A 94 5.59 -12.60 -8.53
N THR A 95 6.41 -13.30 -7.72
CA THR A 95 6.07 -14.69 -7.35
C THR A 95 4.85 -14.71 -6.46
N HIS A 96 3.68 -14.70 -7.08
CA HIS A 96 2.45 -15.16 -6.47
C HIS A 96 2.23 -16.59 -6.96
N GLN A 97 2.42 -17.56 -6.06
CA GLN A 97 1.81 -18.87 -6.28
C GLN A 97 0.30 -18.66 -6.13
N HIS A 98 -0.43 -18.66 -7.24
CA HIS A 98 -1.87 -18.82 -7.17
C HIS A 98 -2.13 -20.19 -6.51
N ALA A 99 -2.70 -20.19 -5.30
CA ALA A 99 -3.36 -21.39 -4.82
C ALA A 99 -4.35 -21.83 -5.92
N ALA A 100 -4.28 -23.08 -6.33
CA ALA A 100 -4.99 -23.65 -7.49
C ALA A 100 -6.53 -23.75 -7.29
N GLY A 101 -7.17 -22.67 -6.86
CA GLY A 101 -8.59 -22.61 -6.52
C GLY A 101 -9.24 -21.27 -6.89
N GLY A 102 -8.81 -20.66 -7.99
CA GLY A 102 -9.46 -19.47 -8.53
C GLY A 102 -10.95 -19.72 -8.77
N HIS A 103 -11.81 -18.96 -8.10
CA HIS A 103 -13.23 -18.91 -8.41
C HIS A 103 -13.41 -18.03 -9.65
N SER A 104 -14.13 -18.54 -10.65
CA SER A 104 -14.56 -17.73 -11.80
C SER A 104 -15.37 -16.53 -11.33
N HIS A 105 -15.03 -15.36 -11.89
CA HIS A 105 -15.88 -14.18 -11.87
C HIS A 105 -17.10 -14.38 -12.76
#